data_AF-A0AAD6XE51-F1
#
_entry.id   AF-A0AAD6XE51-F1
#
_cell.length_a   1.000
_cell.length_b   1.000
_cell.length_c   1.000
_cell.angle_alpha   90.00
_cell.angle_beta   90.00
_cell.angle_gamma   90.00
#
_symmetry.space_group_name_H-M   'P 1'
#
loop_
_entity.id
_entity.type
_entity.pdbx_description
1 polymer ?
#
loop_
_entity_poly.entity_id
_entity_poly.type
_entity_poly.pdbx_seq_one_letter_code
_entity_poly.pdbx_strand_id
1 'polypeptide(L)' 'MVNTETSPNAQPKKKRSSGGSKKKGLNAYHKFMSEELASLKARDIGEDHKARMAIISKKWKEAKADASNSSGSSP' A
#
# COMPACT_ATOMS: atom_id res chain seq x y z
N MET A 1 12.43 -37.85 -44.92
CA MET A 1 12.66 -36.58 -44.20
C MET A 1 11.30 -36.06 -43.76
N VAL A 2 11.04 -36.05 -42.45
CA VAL A 2 10.40 -35.01 -41.60
C VAL A 2 9.37 -34.05 -42.28
N ASN A 3 8.19 -33.67 -41.75
CA ASN A 3 7.69 -33.55 -40.37
C ASN A 3 6.15 -33.67 -40.33
N THR A 4 5.65 -34.35 -39.29
CA THR A 4 4.32 -34.22 -38.70
C THR A 4 4.23 -32.97 -37.84
N GLU A 5 3.24 -32.09 -38.02
CA GLU A 5 2.78 -31.18 -36.95
C GLU A 5 1.25 -31.03 -36.97
N THR A 6 0.61 -31.99 -36.31
CA THR A 6 -0.67 -31.85 -35.63
C THR A 6 -0.65 -30.61 -34.76
N SER A 7 -1.47 -29.61 -35.09
CA SER A 7 -1.72 -28.43 -34.26
C SER A 7 -2.41 -28.85 -32.96
N PRO A 8 -1.89 -28.48 -31.77
CA PRO A 8 -2.68 -28.55 -30.56
C PRO A 8 -2.76 -27.19 -29.88
N ASN A 9 -3.93 -26.96 -29.30
CA ASN A 9 -4.06 -26.19 -28.06
C ASN A 9 -4.10 -24.66 -28.24
N ALA A 10 -5.16 -24.19 -28.89
CA ALA A 10 -5.71 -22.89 -28.58
C ALA A 10 -6.19 -22.89 -27.12
N GLN A 11 -5.29 -22.59 -26.19
CA GLN A 11 -5.68 -22.38 -24.80
C GLN A 11 -6.66 -21.20 -24.75
N PRO A 12 -7.84 -21.34 -24.12
CA PRO A 12 -8.66 -20.17 -23.86
C PRO A 12 -7.85 -19.30 -22.90
N LYS A 13 -7.30 -18.19 -23.41
CA LYS A 13 -6.72 -17.13 -22.58
C LYS A 13 -7.83 -16.71 -21.63
N LYS A 14 -7.81 -17.25 -20.40
CA LYS A 14 -8.70 -16.82 -19.31
C LYS A 14 -8.46 -15.33 -19.18
N LYS A 15 -9.37 -14.52 -19.73
CA LYS A 15 -9.42 -13.09 -19.49
C LYS A 15 -9.52 -12.98 -17.97
N ARG A 16 -8.41 -12.65 -17.31
CA ARG A 16 -8.42 -12.27 -15.90
C ARG A 16 -9.37 -11.08 -15.85
N SER A 17 -10.59 -11.33 -15.37
CA SER A 17 -11.58 -10.28 -15.18
C SER A 17 -10.88 -9.16 -14.44
N SER A 18 -10.77 -8.01 -15.11
CA SER A 18 -10.51 -6.71 -14.49
C SER A 18 -11.76 -6.36 -13.67
N GLY A 19 -12.03 -7.17 -12.65
CA GLY A 19 -12.92 -6.83 -11.55
C GLY A 19 -12.08 -5.94 -10.65
N GLY A 20 -11.92 -4.68 -11.05
CA GLY A 20 -11.41 -3.65 -10.17
C GLY A 20 -12.33 -3.61 -8.96
N SER A 21 -11.97 -4.35 -7.91
CA SER A 21 -12.53 -4.16 -6.57
C SER A 21 -12.37 -2.68 -6.31
N LYS A 22 -13.49 -1.95 -6.40
CA LYS A 22 -13.62 -0.52 -6.14
C LYS A 22 -12.92 -0.32 -4.82
N LYS A 23 -11.65 0.15 -4.86
CA LYS A 23 -10.80 0.19 -3.66
C LYS A 23 -11.59 1.05 -2.68
N LYS A 24 -12.16 0.41 -1.66
CA LYS A 24 -12.94 1.07 -0.62
C LYS A 24 -12.08 2.24 -0.18
N GLY A 25 -12.58 3.46 -0.43
CA GLY A 25 -11.75 4.67 -0.46
C GLY A 25 -10.76 4.63 0.69
N LEU A 26 -9.46 4.71 0.38
CA LEU A 26 -8.41 4.57 1.38
C LEU A 26 -8.73 5.56 2.50
N ASN A 27 -9.13 5.00 3.65
CA ASN A 27 -9.39 5.76 4.87
C ASN A 27 -8.18 6.67 5.14
N ALA A 28 -8.38 7.83 5.76
CA ALA A 28 -7.30 8.80 6.02
C ALA A 28 -6.06 8.13 6.64
N TYR A 29 -6.29 7.13 7.51
CA TYR A 29 -5.23 6.28 8.06
C TYR A 29 -4.43 5.50 7.00
N HIS A 30 -5.09 4.83 6.05
CA HIS A 30 -4.38 4.05 5.03
C HIS A 30 -3.61 4.93 4.04
N LYS A 31 -4.10 6.16 3.76
CA LYS A 31 -3.35 7.15 2.97
C LYS A 31 -2.08 7.55 3.71
N PHE A 32 -2.21 8.00 4.96
CA PHE A 32 -1.09 8.35 5.82
C PHE A 32 -0.07 7.22 5.95
N MET A 33 -0.54 5.98 6.19
CA MET A 33 0.34 4.81 6.30
C MET A 33 1.14 4.57 5.02
N SER A 34 0.53 4.76 3.85
CA SER A 34 1.19 4.54 2.55
C SER A 34 2.21 5.65 2.25
N GLU A 35 1.84 6.90 2.50
CA GLU A 35 2.70 8.08 2.28
C GLU A 35 3.93 8.06 3.19
N GLU A 36 3.73 7.85 4.50
CA GLU A 36 4.85 7.80 5.43
C GLU A 36 5.72 6.56 5.23
N LEU A 37 5.14 5.42 4.82
CA LEU A 37 5.95 4.24 4.51
C LEU A 37 6.84 4.47 3.29
N ALA A 38 6.34 5.16 2.26
CA ALA A 38 7.15 5.55 1.11
C ALA A 38 8.30 6.48 1.56
N SER A 39 8.03 7.43 2.45
CA SER A 39 9.04 8.32 3.04
C SER A 39 10.11 7.55 3.82
N LEU A 40 9.71 6.64 4.73
CA LEU A 40 10.66 5.81 5.48
C LEU A 40 11.45 4.87 4.56
N LYS A 41 10.84 4.38 3.48
CA LYS A 41 11.52 3.54 2.49
C LYS A 41 12.52 4.33 1.65
N ALA A 42 12.23 5.59 1.32
CA ALA A 42 13.15 6.48 0.62
C ALA A 42 14.36 6.88 1.48
N ARG A 43 14.20 6.94 2.80
CA ARG A 43 15.28 7.26 3.75
C ARG A 43 16.22 6.09 4.06
N ASP A 44 16.01 4.94 3.41
CA ASP A 44 16.81 3.70 3.52
C ASP A 44 17.29 3.38 4.95
N ILE A 45 16.37 3.39 5.90
CA ILE A 45 16.69 3.28 7.33
C ILE A 45 17.13 1.86 7.74
N GLY A 46 17.27 0.92 6.81
CA GLY A 46 17.57 -0.50 7.08
C GLY A 46 16.53 -1.27 7.89
N GLU A 47 15.55 -0.58 8.48
CA GLU A 47 14.52 -1.14 9.35
C GLU A 47 13.62 -2.14 8.62
N ASP A 48 13.15 -3.16 9.33
CA ASP A 48 12.14 -4.09 8.82
C ASP A 48 10.81 -3.36 8.52
N HIS A 49 10.02 -3.88 7.57
CA HIS A 49 8.73 -3.31 7.22
C HIS A 49 7.80 -3.18 8.45
N LYS A 50 7.83 -4.14 9.37
CA LYS A 50 7.05 -4.11 10.62
C LYS A 50 7.48 -2.96 11.53
N ALA A 51 8.79 -2.72 11.65
CA ALA A 51 9.33 -1.63 12.45
C ALA A 51 8.93 -0.26 11.87
N ARG A 52 8.99 -0.12 10.54
CA ARG A 52 8.51 1.08 9.82
C ARG A 52 7.02 1.32 10.09
N MET A 53 6.19 0.29 10.00
CA MET A 53 4.74 0.42 10.27
C MET A 53 4.44 0.79 11.73
N ALA A 54 5.24 0.32 12.70
CA ALA A 54 5.12 0.69 14.10
C ALA A 54 5.43 2.18 14.33
N ILE A 55 6.51 2.68 13.73
CA ILE A 55 6.89 4.11 13.76
C ILE A 55 5.75 4.96 13.19
N ILE A 56 5.23 4.59 12.02
CA ILE A 56 4.18 5.35 11.36
C ILE A 56 2.88 5.33 12.17
N SER A 57 2.51 4.18 12.73
CA SER A 57 1.31 4.09 13.59
C SER A 57 1.43 4.96 14.84
N LYS A 58 2.63 5.09 15.43
CA LYS A 58 2.89 6.03 16.53
C LYS A 58 2.70 7.48 16.06
N LYS A 59 3.32 7.85 14.94
CA LYS A 59 3.20 9.19 14.35
C LYS A 59 1.75 9.56 14.01
N TRP A 60 0.94 8.61 13.54
CA TRP A 60 -0.49 8.84 13.30
C TRP A 60 -1.24 9.17 14.59
N LYS A 61 -0.98 8.42 15.67
CA LYS A 61 -1.59 8.69 16.98
C LYS A 61 -1.17 10.05 17.53
N GLU A 62 0.10 10.41 17.37
CA GLU A 62 0.64 11.73 17.76
C GLU A 62 0.01 12.86 16.93
N ALA A 63 -0.08 12.72 15.61
CA ALA A 63 -0.75 13.69 14.74
C ALA A 63 -2.24 13.85 15.06
N LYS A 64 -2.92 12.77 15.45
CA LYS A 64 -4.31 12.80 15.94
C LYS A 64 -4.43 13.48 17.30
N ALA A 65 -3.49 13.26 18.21
CA ALA A 65 -3.47 13.89 19.52
C ALA A 65 -3.16 15.39 19.41
N ASP A 66 -2.23 15.77 18.53
CA ASP A 66 -1.87 17.17 18.25
C ASP A 66 -3.05 17.94 17.62
N ALA A 67 -3.75 17.32 16.66
CA ALA A 67 -4.98 17.89 16.10
C ALA A 67 -6.10 18.09 17.14
N SER A 68 -6.05 17.35 18.27
CA SER A 68 -6.99 17.51 19.38
C SER A 68 -6.47 18.47 20.47
N ASN A 69 -5.17 18.78 20.48
CA ASN A 69 -4.53 19.63 21.50
C ASN A 69 -4.17 21.04 20.97
N SER A 70 -4.22 21.25 19.65
CA SER A 70 -4.14 22.56 18.99
C SER A 70 -5.43 23.40 19.13
N SER A 71 -6.14 23.25 20.25
CA SER A 71 -7.23 24.16 20.67
C SER A 71 -7.04 24.67 22.09
N GLY A 72 -5.88 24.44 22.74
CA GLY A 72 -5.72 24.78 24.14
C GLY A 72 -4.29 24.95 24.61
N SER A 73 -3.45 25.73 23.90
CA SER A 73 -2.32 26.39 24.57
C SER A 73 -1.80 27.59 23.76
N SER A 74 -2.38 28.75 24.06
CA SER A 74 -1.73 30.07 24.07
C SER A 74 -2.32 30.78 25.29
N PRO A 75 -1.61 31.64 26.04
CA PRO A 75 -0.24 32.17 25.90
C PRO A 75 0.80 31.57 26.86
#